data_AF-A0A7R9MS74-F1
#
_entry.id   AF-A0A7R9MS74-F1
#
_cell.length_a   1.000
_cell.length_b   1.000
_cell.length_c   1.000
_cell.angle_alpha   90.00
_cell.angle_beta   90.00
_cell.angle_gamma   90.00
#
_symmetry.space_group_name_H-M   'P 1'
#
loop_
_entity.id
_entity.type
_entity.pdbx_description
1 polymer ?
#
loop_
_entity_poly.entity_id
_entity_poly.type
_entity_poly.pdbx_seq_one_letter_code
_entity_poly.pdbx_strand_id
1 'polypeptide(L)'
;GLLLLTGRYTEAKHIILGFAGTLRHGLIPNLLDGGRNARYNARDAVWWWLQAIKDYCLLVPNGVQLLSEPVRRLYPTDDSPALLSADNIVEEPLSKTIQEALQRHFDGIDFIERNAGKQIDEHMTEEGFHIRVGVSRDTGFVFGGNAYNCGTWMDKMGSSAKAGNKGRPSTPRDGSAVELIGLSKSVATFLADLSDKNQYPFKGIKESDGKEFTFREWGLKIKDNFEKYFHISDDSNDELINRRLI
;
A
#
# COMPACT_ATOMS: atom_id res chain seq x y z
N GLY A 1 9.72 -13.79 -7.84
CA GLY A 1 11.06 -14.39 -7.64
C GLY A 1 10.98 -15.78 -7.04
N LEU A 2 11.07 -15.90 -5.72
CA LEU A 2 11.31 -17.18 -5.01
C LEU A 2 10.18 -18.22 -5.08
N LEU A 3 8.94 -17.80 -5.32
CA LEU A 3 7.78 -18.69 -5.32
C LEU A 3 7.22 -18.91 -6.72
N LEU A 4 6.83 -17.83 -7.41
CA LEU A 4 6.19 -17.93 -8.72
C LEU A 4 7.13 -18.52 -9.78
N LEU A 5 8.36 -18.03 -9.89
CA LEU A 5 9.28 -18.53 -10.92
C LEU A 5 9.81 -19.94 -10.65
N THR A 6 9.62 -20.45 -9.43
CA THR A 6 10.04 -21.78 -9.00
C THR A 6 8.87 -22.78 -8.95
N GLY A 7 7.67 -22.37 -9.39
CA GLY A 7 6.49 -23.24 -9.42
C GLY A 7 5.78 -23.43 -8.07
N ARG A 8 6.17 -22.71 -7.02
CA ARG A 8 5.59 -22.80 -5.67
C ARG A 8 4.33 -21.94 -5.53
N TYR A 9 3.33 -22.24 -6.36
CA TYR A 9 2.11 -21.45 -6.49
C TYR A 9 1.22 -21.56 -5.27
N THR A 10 1.09 -22.76 -4.69
CA THR A 10 0.26 -23.00 -3.50
C THR A 10 0.72 -22.14 -2.33
N GLU A 11 2.02 -22.06 -2.07
CA GLU A 11 2.56 -21.23 -0.98
C GLU A 11 2.42 -19.74 -1.28
N ALA A 12 2.61 -19.32 -2.54
CA ALA A 12 2.37 -17.94 -2.94
C ALA A 12 0.92 -17.53 -2.68
N LYS A 13 -0.05 -18.38 -3.05
CA LYS A 13 -1.48 -18.17 -2.78
C LYS A 13 -1.74 -18.05 -1.27
N HIS A 14 -1.23 -18.97 -0.46
CA HIS A 14 -1.45 -18.93 0.99
C HIS A 14 -0.85 -17.68 1.65
N ILE A 15 0.32 -17.23 1.20
CA ILE A 15 0.94 -16.00 1.70
C ILE A 15 0.09 -14.78 1.33
N ILE A 16 -0.34 -14.68 0.07
CA ILE A 16 -1.20 -13.57 -0.40
C ILE A 16 -2.48 -13.49 0.43
N LEU A 17 -3.19 -14.62 0.59
CA LEU A 17 -4.46 -14.67 1.34
C LEU A 17 -4.24 -14.45 2.84
N GLY A 18 -3.12 -14.94 3.39
CA GLY A 18 -2.75 -14.72 4.80
C GLY A 18 -2.53 -13.24 5.12
N PHE A 19 -1.82 -12.50 4.28
CA PHE A 19 -1.67 -11.05 4.43
C PHE A 19 -2.96 -10.30 4.11
N ALA A 20 -3.77 -10.78 3.16
CA ALA A 20 -5.09 -10.20 2.88
C ALA A 20 -5.99 -10.20 4.13
N GLY A 21 -5.94 -11.29 4.91
CA GLY A 21 -6.68 -11.41 6.15
C GLY A 21 -6.29 -10.40 7.23
N THR A 22 -5.10 -9.81 7.14
CA THR A 22 -4.59 -8.78 8.05
C THR A 22 -4.72 -7.36 7.49
N LEU A 23 -5.42 -7.13 6.37
CA LEU A 23 -5.67 -5.77 5.91
C LEU A 23 -6.40 -4.96 7.00
N ARG A 24 -5.90 -3.76 7.30
CA ARG A 24 -6.54 -2.80 8.22
C ARG A 24 -6.14 -1.37 7.85
N HIS A 25 -7.05 -0.41 8.01
CA HIS A 25 -6.87 0.98 7.59
C HIS A 25 -6.57 1.13 6.08
N GLY A 26 -6.93 0.12 5.28
CA GLY A 26 -6.52 0.02 3.89
C GLY A 26 -5.04 -0.35 3.67
N LEU A 27 -4.30 -0.73 4.72
CA LEU A 27 -2.87 -1.04 4.67
C LEU A 27 -2.60 -2.51 4.99
N ILE A 28 -1.49 -3.02 4.45
CA ILE A 28 -0.89 -4.31 4.81
C ILE A 28 0.23 -4.04 5.83
N PRO A 29 0.33 -4.81 6.92
CA PRO A 29 1.31 -4.52 7.97
C PRO A 29 2.74 -4.81 7.53
N ASN A 30 3.70 -4.07 8.11
CA ASN A 30 5.13 -4.32 7.96
C ASN A 30 5.58 -5.49 8.85
N LEU A 31 5.38 -5.32 10.16
CA LEU A 31 5.57 -6.37 11.16
C LEU A 31 4.26 -7.14 11.28
N LEU A 32 4.28 -8.43 10.97
CA LEU A 32 3.07 -9.26 11.02
C LEU A 32 2.73 -9.72 12.44
N ASP A 33 3.71 -10.20 13.22
CA ASP A 33 3.54 -10.83 14.55
C ASP A 33 2.28 -11.74 14.66
N GLY A 34 2.17 -12.70 13.74
CA GLY A 34 1.02 -13.61 13.66
C GLY A 34 -0.33 -12.91 13.39
N GLY A 35 -0.30 -11.70 12.84
CA GLY A 35 -1.42 -10.81 12.54
C GLY A 35 -1.89 -9.98 13.74
N ARG A 36 -1.66 -10.43 14.98
CA ARG A 36 -2.34 -9.93 16.18
C ARG A 36 -1.78 -8.62 16.72
N ASN A 37 -0.45 -8.49 16.74
CA ASN A 37 0.23 -7.25 17.11
C ASN A 37 0.88 -6.62 15.88
N ALA A 38 0.21 -6.77 14.73
CA ALA A 38 0.74 -6.27 13.49
C ALA A 38 0.85 -4.74 13.51
N ARG A 39 1.96 -4.22 12.97
CA ARG A 39 2.22 -2.78 12.88
C ARG A 39 1.94 -2.28 11.47
N TYR A 40 1.16 -1.20 11.38
CA TYR A 40 0.69 -0.61 10.12
C TYR A 40 1.42 0.71 9.87
N ASN A 41 2.74 0.66 9.94
CA ASN A 41 3.65 1.78 9.71
C ASN A 41 4.29 1.76 8.33
N ALA A 42 3.93 0.80 7.47
CA ALA A 42 4.37 0.74 6.07
C ALA A 42 3.23 1.16 5.14
N ARG A 43 3.46 2.21 4.37
CA ARG A 43 2.54 2.64 3.29
C ARG A 43 2.88 1.98 1.94
N ASP A 44 4.04 1.34 1.83
CA ASP A 44 4.48 0.65 0.61
C ASP A 44 4.04 -0.81 0.52
N ALA A 45 3.96 -1.50 1.66
CA ALA A 45 3.64 -2.93 1.75
C ALA A 45 2.36 -3.32 1.00
N VAL A 46 1.30 -2.51 1.08
CA VAL A 46 0.04 -2.75 0.37
C VAL A 46 0.22 -2.75 -1.16
N TRP A 47 1.06 -1.86 -1.70
CA TRP A 47 1.30 -1.75 -3.13
C TRP A 47 2.15 -2.92 -3.65
N TRP A 48 3.12 -3.37 -2.85
CA TRP A 48 3.89 -4.58 -3.15
C TRP A 48 3.01 -5.84 -3.08
N TRP A 49 2.09 -5.93 -2.12
CA TRP A 49 1.12 -7.01 -2.03
C TRP A 49 0.18 -7.04 -3.25
N LEU A 50 -0.34 -5.89 -3.67
CA LEU A 50 -1.14 -5.77 -4.89
C LEU A 50 -0.35 -6.16 -6.15
N GLN A 51 0.92 -5.75 -6.25
CA GLN A 51 1.78 -6.16 -7.35
C GLN A 51 2.05 -7.67 -7.35
N ALA A 52 2.23 -8.28 -6.17
CA ALA A 52 2.39 -9.73 -6.06
C ALA A 52 1.13 -10.50 -6.50
N ILE A 53 -0.07 -9.96 -6.24
CA ILE A 53 -1.34 -10.51 -6.74
C ILE A 53 -1.39 -10.42 -8.27
N LYS A 54 -1.04 -9.28 -8.85
CA LYS A 54 -0.95 -9.12 -10.31
C LYS A 54 0.02 -10.16 -10.90
N ASP A 55 1.22 -10.27 -10.34
CA ASP A 55 2.24 -11.22 -10.81
C ASP A 55 1.74 -12.67 -10.70
N TYR A 56 1.05 -13.01 -9.62
CA TYR A 56 0.41 -14.32 -9.47
C TYR A 56 -0.62 -14.57 -10.59
N CYS A 57 -1.53 -13.62 -10.81
CA CYS A 57 -2.59 -13.76 -11.82
C CYS A 57 -2.03 -13.93 -13.24
N LEU A 58 -0.89 -13.32 -13.53
CA LEU A 58 -0.24 -13.38 -14.85
C LEU A 58 0.62 -14.64 -15.05
N LEU A 59 1.30 -15.11 -14.01
CA LEU A 59 2.28 -16.20 -14.12
C LEU A 59 1.69 -17.59 -13.82
N VAL A 60 0.64 -17.67 -13.00
CA VAL A 60 0.04 -18.95 -12.61
C VAL A 60 -1.06 -19.33 -13.60
N PRO A 61 -1.09 -20.58 -14.11
CA PRO A 61 -2.21 -21.07 -14.92
C PRO A 61 -3.55 -20.88 -14.20
N ASN A 62 -4.53 -20.26 -14.87
CA ASN A 62 -5.81 -19.86 -14.27
C ASN A 62 -5.67 -18.95 -13.02
N GLY A 63 -4.56 -18.20 -12.91
CA GLY A 63 -4.22 -17.42 -11.72
C GLY A 63 -5.25 -16.36 -11.33
N VAL A 64 -6.05 -15.87 -12.29
CA VAL A 64 -7.15 -14.92 -12.05
C VAL A 64 -8.19 -15.46 -11.07
N GLN A 65 -8.36 -16.80 -10.96
CA GLN A 65 -9.26 -17.41 -9.97
C GLN A 65 -8.90 -17.04 -8.52
N LEU A 66 -7.64 -16.67 -8.27
CA LEU A 66 -7.19 -16.16 -6.97
C LEU A 66 -8.07 -15.00 -6.45
N LEU A 67 -8.59 -14.16 -7.34
CA LEU A 67 -9.40 -12.99 -6.96
C LEU A 67 -10.74 -13.35 -6.32
N SER A 68 -11.24 -14.57 -6.58
CA SER A 68 -12.48 -15.09 -5.99
C SER A 68 -12.23 -15.97 -4.76
N GLU A 69 -10.98 -16.24 -4.40
CA GLU A 69 -10.64 -17.07 -3.25
C GLU A 69 -11.06 -16.39 -1.94
N PRO A 70 -11.57 -17.15 -0.96
CA PRO A 70 -12.00 -16.61 0.31
C PRO A 70 -10.81 -16.13 1.14
N VAL A 71 -10.92 -14.90 1.63
CA VAL A 71 -10.02 -14.28 2.60
C VAL A 71 -10.71 -14.31 3.95
N ARG A 72 -10.09 -14.97 4.94
CA ARG A 72 -10.51 -14.91 6.33
C ARG A 72 -10.01 -13.61 6.97
N ARG A 73 -10.94 -12.70 7.29
CA ARG A 73 -10.62 -11.42 7.90
C ARG A 73 -10.31 -11.60 9.38
N LEU A 74 -9.06 -11.35 9.76
CA LEU A 74 -8.65 -11.25 11.16
C LEU A 74 -9.22 -9.98 11.80
N TYR A 75 -9.26 -8.89 11.02
CA TYR A 75 -9.89 -7.61 11.37
C TYR A 75 -10.97 -7.27 10.35
N PRO A 76 -12.26 -7.53 10.63
CA PRO A 76 -13.36 -7.13 9.74
C PRO A 76 -13.50 -5.63 9.56
N THR A 77 -13.16 -4.85 10.59
CA THR A 77 -13.16 -3.38 10.56
C THR A 77 -11.90 -2.83 11.25
N ASP A 78 -11.58 -1.56 10.98
CA ASP A 78 -10.42 -0.87 11.53
C ASP A 78 -10.33 -0.94 13.07
N ASP A 79 -11.47 -0.87 13.76
CA ASP A 79 -11.53 -0.87 15.23
C ASP A 79 -11.89 -2.23 15.85
N SER A 80 -12.13 -3.25 15.02
CA SER A 80 -12.50 -4.57 15.51
C SER A 80 -11.39 -5.25 16.33
N PRO A 81 -11.73 -6.06 17.35
CA PRO A 81 -10.77 -6.98 17.93
C PRO A 81 -10.40 -8.06 16.90
N ALA A 82 -9.23 -8.68 17.09
CA ALA A 82 -8.83 -9.82 16.27
C ALA A 82 -9.82 -10.98 16.46
N LEU A 83 -10.35 -11.52 15.37
CA LEU A 83 -11.22 -12.69 15.40
C LEU A 83 -10.37 -13.96 15.52
N LEU A 84 -10.36 -14.57 16.71
CA LEU A 84 -9.50 -15.71 17.04
C LEU A 84 -10.24 -17.06 17.12
N SER A 85 -11.58 -17.04 17.26
CA SER A 85 -12.39 -18.25 17.35
C SER A 85 -13.01 -18.61 16.00
N ALA A 86 -13.20 -19.91 15.77
CA ALA A 86 -13.89 -20.42 14.59
C ALA A 86 -15.38 -20.04 14.53
N ASP A 87 -15.94 -19.56 15.64
CA ASP A 87 -17.37 -19.26 15.76
C ASP A 87 -17.77 -17.91 15.15
N ASN A 88 -16.79 -17.03 14.89
CA ASN A 88 -17.01 -15.68 14.35
C ASN A 88 -16.15 -15.45 13.11
N ILE A 89 -16.23 -16.31 12.10
CA ILE A 89 -15.46 -16.16 10.86
C ILE A 89 -16.16 -15.15 9.94
N VAL A 90 -15.41 -14.12 9.52
CA VAL A 90 -15.82 -13.24 8.43
C VAL A 90 -14.95 -13.56 7.21
N GLU A 91 -15.60 -14.02 6.14
CA GLU A 91 -14.95 -14.33 4.87
C GLU A 91 -15.49 -13.44 3.75
N GLU A 92 -14.60 -13.06 2.84
CA GLU A 92 -14.94 -12.34 1.63
C GLU A 92 -14.00 -12.71 0.48
N PRO A 93 -14.39 -12.56 -0.78
CA PRO A 93 -13.48 -12.80 -1.89
C PRO A 93 -12.31 -11.81 -1.84
N LEU A 94 -11.12 -12.25 -2.24
CA LEU A 94 -9.91 -11.43 -2.29
C LEU A 94 -10.14 -10.11 -3.07
N SER A 95 -10.95 -10.12 -4.13
CA SER A 95 -11.30 -8.92 -4.89
C SER A 95 -11.93 -7.83 -4.02
N LYS A 96 -12.71 -8.20 -3.00
CA LYS A 96 -13.34 -7.24 -2.08
C LYS A 96 -12.32 -6.62 -1.12
N THR A 97 -11.37 -7.42 -0.62
CA THR A 97 -10.24 -6.94 0.19
C THR A 97 -9.32 -6.01 -0.62
N ILE A 98 -9.03 -6.34 -1.88
CA ILE A 98 -8.30 -5.44 -2.80
C ILE A 98 -9.05 -4.13 -2.98
N GLN A 99 -10.36 -4.20 -3.24
CA GLN A 99 -11.19 -3.02 -3.42
C GLN A 99 -11.21 -2.14 -2.17
N GLU A 100 -11.32 -2.72 -0.97
CA GLU A 100 -11.24 -2.01 0.30
C GLU A 100 -9.93 -1.24 0.41
N ALA A 101 -8.79 -1.88 0.14
CA ALA A 101 -7.48 -1.22 0.20
C ALA A 101 -7.41 0.00 -0.73
N LEU A 102 -7.85 -0.14 -1.97
CA LEU A 102 -7.83 0.95 -2.96
C LEU A 102 -8.82 2.07 -2.61
N GLN A 103 -10.03 1.71 -2.18
CA GLN A 103 -11.06 2.66 -1.76
C GLN A 103 -10.58 3.49 -0.56
N ARG A 104 -10.01 2.86 0.47
CA ARG A 104 -9.47 3.55 1.65
C ARG A 104 -8.36 4.54 1.28
N HIS A 105 -7.46 4.17 0.37
CA HIS A 105 -6.42 5.09 -0.13
C HIS A 105 -7.00 6.29 -0.88
N PHE A 106 -8.07 6.08 -1.64
CA PHE A 106 -8.77 7.20 -2.27
C PHE A 106 -9.47 8.07 -1.25
N ASP A 107 -10.28 7.50 -0.37
CA ASP A 107 -11.04 8.24 0.65
C ASP A 107 -10.12 9.06 1.57
N GLY A 108 -8.91 8.57 1.78
CA GLY A 108 -7.93 9.15 2.68
C GLY A 108 -7.79 8.30 3.93
N ILE A 109 -6.55 8.03 4.29
CA ILE A 109 -6.17 7.31 5.50
C ILE A 109 -5.54 8.35 6.43
N ASP A 110 -6.08 8.46 7.64
CA ASP A 110 -5.58 9.35 8.69
C ASP A 110 -5.87 8.66 10.04
N PHE A 111 -4.82 8.15 10.70
CA PHE A 111 -4.92 7.51 12.00
C PHE A 111 -3.59 7.54 12.77
N ILE A 112 -3.64 7.34 14.08
CA ILE A 112 -2.46 7.12 14.93
C ILE A 112 -2.31 5.61 15.15
N GLU A 113 -1.10 5.07 14.99
CA GLU A 113 -0.83 3.64 15.21
C GLU A 113 -1.42 3.15 16.55
N ARG A 114 -2.12 2.01 16.48
CA ARG A 114 -2.67 1.37 17.67
C ARG A 114 -1.55 1.04 18.65
N ASN A 115 -1.76 1.38 19.92
CA ASN A 115 -0.76 1.25 20.98
C ASN A 115 0.49 2.13 20.74
N ALA A 116 0.35 3.30 20.11
CA ALA A 116 1.43 4.29 20.01
C ALA A 116 2.12 4.55 21.36
N GLY A 117 3.44 4.69 21.31
CA GLY A 117 4.30 4.85 22.48
C GLY A 117 5.48 3.87 22.50
N LYS A 118 6.26 3.94 23.58
CA LYS A 118 7.53 3.21 23.74
C LYS A 118 7.41 1.70 23.67
N GLN A 119 6.21 1.17 23.88
CA GLN A 119 5.90 -0.26 23.83
C GLN A 119 5.95 -0.84 22.42
N ILE A 120 5.67 -0.04 21.38
CA ILE A 120 5.76 -0.49 19.99
C ILE A 120 6.96 0.11 19.27
N ASP A 121 7.46 1.27 19.71
CA ASP A 121 8.68 1.90 19.18
C ASP A 121 9.37 2.77 20.24
N GLU A 122 10.61 2.44 20.60
CA GLU A 122 11.35 3.11 21.68
C GLU A 122 11.90 4.50 21.29
N HIS A 123 11.83 4.87 20.00
CA HIS A 123 12.52 6.04 19.47
C HIS A 123 11.58 7.02 18.77
N MET A 124 10.52 6.53 18.14
CA MET A 124 9.55 7.34 17.40
C MET A 124 8.86 8.39 18.28
N THR A 125 8.61 9.58 17.72
CA THR A 125 7.82 10.65 18.37
C THR A 125 6.32 10.41 18.19
N GLU A 126 5.49 11.19 18.86
CA GLU A 126 4.03 11.13 18.69
C GLU A 126 3.62 11.35 17.23
N GLU A 127 4.21 12.33 16.56
CA GLU A 127 3.97 12.62 15.13
C GLU A 127 4.42 11.48 14.21
N GLY A 128 5.45 10.71 14.61
CA GLY A 128 5.92 9.56 13.85
C GLY A 128 4.90 8.42 13.79
N PHE A 129 4.06 8.29 14.83
CA PHE A 129 2.97 7.31 14.85
C PHE A 129 1.75 7.74 14.02
N HIS A 130 1.70 8.99 13.55
CA HIS A 130 0.60 9.50 12.74
C HIS A 130 0.79 9.08 11.28
N ILE A 131 -0.11 8.22 10.79
CA ILE A 131 -0.13 7.72 9.43
C ILE A 131 -1.15 8.50 8.62
N ARG A 132 -0.67 9.14 7.55
CA ARG A 132 -1.51 9.79 6.54
C ARG A 132 -1.16 9.28 5.15
N VAL A 133 -2.15 8.83 4.39
CA VAL A 133 -1.99 8.35 3.02
C VAL A 133 -3.21 8.78 2.19
N GLY A 134 -2.99 9.13 0.93
CA GLY A 134 -4.06 9.53 0.02
C GLY A 134 -3.69 9.35 -1.44
N VAL A 135 -4.65 9.65 -2.33
CA VAL A 135 -4.46 9.74 -3.77
C VAL A 135 -4.83 11.13 -4.25
N SER A 136 -3.94 11.82 -4.96
CA SER A 136 -4.24 13.11 -5.59
C SER A 136 -5.21 12.90 -6.75
N ARG A 137 -6.34 13.63 -6.76
CA ARG A 137 -7.33 13.54 -7.86
C ARG A 137 -6.81 14.19 -9.15
N ASP A 138 -5.90 15.14 -9.03
CA ASP A 138 -5.34 15.86 -10.16
C ASP A 138 -4.34 14.99 -10.92
N THR A 139 -3.40 14.38 -10.19
CA THR A 139 -2.30 13.60 -10.78
C THR A 139 -2.52 12.09 -10.76
N GLY A 140 -3.43 11.59 -9.92
CA GLY A 140 -3.57 10.16 -9.61
C GLY A 140 -2.47 9.59 -8.72
N PHE A 141 -1.53 10.41 -8.24
CA PHE A 141 -0.41 9.92 -7.43
C PHE A 141 -0.84 9.54 -6.02
N VAL A 142 -0.36 8.39 -5.56
CA VAL A 142 -0.36 8.05 -4.14
C VAL A 142 0.62 8.97 -3.42
N PHE A 143 0.22 9.51 -2.28
CA PHE A 143 1.05 10.33 -1.41
C PHE A 143 0.82 9.94 0.04
N GLY A 144 1.73 10.32 0.93
CA GLY A 144 1.54 10.12 2.36
C GLY A 144 2.83 10.23 3.15
N GLY A 145 2.75 9.95 4.44
CA GLY A 145 3.86 10.11 5.38
C GLY A 145 3.99 11.53 5.93
N ASN A 146 5.01 11.72 6.76
CA ASN A 146 5.46 13.01 7.24
C ASN A 146 6.97 12.93 7.56
N ALA A 147 7.59 14.06 7.90
CA ALA A 147 9.03 14.14 8.19
C ALA A 147 9.50 13.28 9.40
N TYR A 148 8.56 12.78 10.22
CA TYR A 148 8.82 12.01 11.44
C TYR A 148 8.51 10.53 11.29
N ASN A 149 8.07 10.06 10.12
CA ASN A 149 7.77 8.64 9.90
C ASN A 149 8.60 8.01 8.77
N CYS A 150 8.57 6.68 8.77
CA CYS A 150 9.40 5.81 7.94
C CYS A 150 8.51 4.88 7.10
N GLY A 151 7.54 5.43 6.39
CA GLY A 151 6.50 4.63 5.72
C GLY A 151 6.96 3.79 4.51
N THR A 152 8.21 3.92 4.09
CA THR A 152 8.77 3.20 2.93
C THR A 152 9.96 2.38 3.35
N TRP A 153 10.36 1.39 2.56
CA TRP A 153 11.48 0.48 2.81
C TRP A 153 12.82 1.12 3.23
N MET A 154 13.07 2.40 2.89
CA MET A 154 14.16 3.19 3.47
C MET A 154 13.78 3.69 4.88
N ASP A 155 13.60 2.76 5.82
CA ASP A 155 12.83 2.98 7.04
C ASP A 155 13.65 3.31 8.29
N LYS A 156 14.90 3.77 8.12
CA LYS A 156 15.81 3.94 9.26
C LYS A 156 15.39 5.08 10.20
N MET A 157 14.77 4.73 11.33
CA MET A 157 14.53 5.61 12.46
C MET A 157 15.82 5.86 13.25
N GLY A 158 16.17 7.13 13.47
CA GLY A 158 17.32 7.54 14.26
C GLY A 158 17.14 7.21 15.75
N SER A 159 18.22 6.78 16.41
CA SER A 159 18.16 6.25 17.79
C SER A 159 19.23 6.83 18.72
N SER A 160 20.17 7.64 18.23
CA SER A 160 21.29 8.15 19.03
C SER A 160 20.96 9.47 19.69
N ALA A 161 20.79 9.45 21.01
CA ALA A 161 20.68 10.66 21.81
C ALA A 161 21.97 11.50 21.76
N LYS A 162 23.14 10.84 21.81
CA LYS A 162 24.45 11.51 21.75
C LYS A 162 24.68 12.26 20.44
N ALA A 163 24.18 11.73 19.33
CA ALA A 163 24.25 12.38 18.01
C ALA A 163 23.08 13.33 17.74
N GLY A 164 22.12 13.47 18.66
CA GLY A 164 20.96 14.36 18.50
C GLY A 164 19.94 13.91 17.44
N ASN A 165 19.93 12.63 17.06
CA ASN A 165 19.04 12.11 16.00
C ASN A 165 17.99 11.11 16.49
N LYS A 166 17.88 10.85 17.80
CA LYS A 166 16.84 9.97 18.36
C LYS A 166 15.45 10.47 17.96
N GLY A 167 14.65 9.59 17.36
CA GLY A 167 13.30 9.88 16.88
C GLY A 167 13.22 10.67 15.58
N ARG A 168 14.34 10.87 14.89
CA ARG A 168 14.38 11.51 13.57
C ARG A 168 14.70 10.46 12.49
N PRO A 169 13.78 10.22 11.53
CA PRO A 169 14.07 9.41 10.36
C PRO A 169 15.31 9.91 9.62
N SER A 170 16.15 9.00 9.14
CA SER A 170 17.30 9.36 8.30
C SER A 170 16.86 9.70 6.87
N THR A 171 15.78 9.06 6.42
CA THR A 171 15.25 9.15 5.07
C THR A 171 13.72 9.15 5.12
N PRO A 172 13.09 10.16 5.74
CA PRO A 172 11.66 10.33 5.58
C PRO A 172 11.41 10.55 4.08
N ARG A 173 10.52 9.74 3.52
CA ARG A 173 10.15 9.81 2.11
C ARG A 173 8.68 10.13 2.00
N ASP A 174 8.24 11.15 2.71
CA ASP A 174 6.87 11.63 2.65
C ASP A 174 6.55 12.27 1.29
N GLY A 175 5.25 12.38 1.00
CA GLY A 175 4.76 12.73 -0.34
C GLY A 175 4.68 11.53 -1.27
N SER A 176 4.88 11.78 -2.57
CA SER A 176 4.67 10.79 -3.64
C SER A 176 5.98 10.07 -3.99
N ALA A 177 6.21 8.91 -3.35
CA ALA A 177 7.36 8.08 -3.66
C ALA A 177 7.22 7.41 -5.03
N VAL A 178 8.30 7.45 -5.82
CA VAL A 178 8.35 6.98 -7.21
C VAL A 178 7.82 5.55 -7.36
N GLU A 179 8.26 4.63 -6.52
CA GLU A 179 7.84 3.23 -6.57
C GLU A 179 6.35 3.07 -6.29
N LEU A 180 5.75 3.88 -5.41
CA LEU A 180 4.32 3.77 -5.10
C LEU A 180 3.47 4.28 -6.24
N ILE A 181 3.95 5.28 -6.97
CA ILE A 181 3.28 5.76 -8.17
C ILE A 181 3.39 4.71 -9.28
N GLY A 182 4.57 4.12 -9.47
CA GLY A 182 4.78 3.04 -10.44
C GLY A 182 3.91 1.81 -10.15
N LEU A 183 3.90 1.35 -8.89
CA LEU A 183 3.08 0.22 -8.45
C LEU A 183 1.58 0.52 -8.56
N SER A 184 1.13 1.70 -8.13
CA SER A 184 -0.30 2.08 -8.25
C SER A 184 -0.74 2.17 -9.71
N LYS A 185 0.09 2.72 -10.61
CA LYS A 185 -0.15 2.68 -12.07
C LYS A 185 -0.22 1.25 -12.61
N SER A 186 0.70 0.40 -12.18
CA SER A 186 0.77 -1.02 -12.57
C SER A 186 -0.49 -1.78 -12.18
N VAL A 187 -0.98 -1.55 -10.96
CA VAL A 187 -2.19 -2.17 -10.40
C VAL A 187 -3.46 -1.60 -11.05
N ALA A 188 -3.59 -0.28 -11.16
CA ALA A 188 -4.75 0.36 -11.78
C ALA A 188 -4.93 -0.11 -13.24
N THR A 189 -3.85 -0.18 -14.01
CA THR A 189 -3.92 -0.67 -15.40
C THR A 189 -4.32 -2.14 -15.46
N PHE A 190 -3.79 -2.98 -14.56
CA PHE A 190 -4.15 -4.40 -14.47
C PHE A 190 -5.63 -4.60 -14.11
N LEU A 191 -6.15 -3.86 -13.13
CA LEU A 191 -7.56 -3.95 -12.73
C LEU A 191 -8.50 -3.40 -13.80
N ALA A 192 -8.08 -2.36 -14.54
CA ALA A 192 -8.84 -1.88 -15.70
C ALA A 192 -9.00 -2.99 -16.75
N ASP A 193 -7.93 -3.68 -17.10
CA ASP A 193 -7.96 -4.76 -18.09
C ASP A 193 -8.81 -5.96 -17.62
N LEU A 194 -8.77 -6.31 -16.33
CA LEU A 194 -9.64 -7.36 -15.78
C LEU A 194 -11.11 -6.94 -15.72
N SER A 195 -11.38 -5.67 -15.38
CA SER A 195 -12.74 -5.13 -15.33
C SER A 195 -13.40 -5.15 -16.71
N ASP A 196 -12.67 -4.72 -17.75
CA ASP A 196 -13.15 -4.73 -19.13
C ASP A 196 -13.46 -6.16 -19.63
N LYS A 197 -12.77 -7.17 -19.08
CA LYS A 197 -13.00 -8.59 -19.36
C LYS A 197 -14.05 -9.23 -18.45
N ASN A 198 -14.70 -8.47 -17.56
CA ASN A 198 -15.60 -8.96 -16.51
C ASN A 198 -14.97 -10.01 -15.57
N GLN A 199 -13.65 -9.94 -15.37
CA GLN A 199 -12.89 -10.81 -14.47
C GLN A 199 -12.61 -10.16 -13.11
N TYR A 200 -12.94 -8.89 -12.96
CA TYR A 200 -12.90 -8.16 -11.69
C TYR A 200 -14.24 -7.43 -11.49
N PRO A 201 -14.90 -7.55 -10.32
CA PRO A 201 -16.29 -7.11 -10.16
C PRO A 201 -16.47 -5.58 -10.02
N PHE A 202 -15.37 -4.83 -9.91
CA PHE A 202 -15.41 -3.38 -9.77
C PHE A 202 -14.81 -2.71 -11.00
N LYS A 203 -15.31 -1.51 -11.35
CA LYS A 203 -14.82 -0.70 -12.48
C LYS A 203 -13.84 0.39 -12.05
N GLY A 204 -13.87 0.75 -10.77
CA GLY A 204 -13.06 1.81 -10.21
C GLY A 204 -13.36 2.05 -8.74
N ILE A 205 -13.14 3.28 -8.32
CA ILE A 205 -13.38 3.78 -6.97
C ILE A 205 -14.68 4.56 -6.96
N LYS A 206 -15.50 4.36 -5.93
CA LYS A 206 -16.72 5.15 -5.74
C LYS A 206 -16.39 6.41 -4.93
N GLU A 207 -16.65 7.57 -5.50
CA GLU A 207 -16.47 8.84 -4.81
C GLU A 207 -17.69 9.19 -3.95
N SER A 208 -17.52 10.11 -3.00
CA SER A 208 -18.57 10.51 -2.06
C SER A 208 -19.79 11.16 -2.73
N ASP A 209 -19.61 11.75 -3.92
CA ASP A 209 -20.70 12.32 -4.72
C ASP A 209 -21.41 11.28 -5.61
N GLY A 210 -21.04 10.00 -5.49
CA GLY A 210 -21.57 8.90 -6.28
C GLY A 210 -20.93 8.73 -7.65
N LYS A 211 -19.98 9.59 -8.05
CA LYS A 211 -19.20 9.38 -9.27
C LYS A 211 -18.27 8.19 -9.13
N GLU A 212 -17.91 7.61 -10.26
CA GLU A 212 -16.97 6.48 -10.33
C GLU A 212 -15.68 6.94 -11.00
N PHE A 213 -14.59 6.90 -10.25
CA PHE A 213 -13.25 7.15 -10.77
C PHE A 213 -12.67 5.82 -11.25
N THR A 214 -12.75 5.57 -12.56
CA THR A 214 -12.43 4.26 -13.14
C THR A 214 -10.94 3.92 -12.98
N PHE A 215 -10.60 2.62 -12.93
CA PHE A 215 -9.20 2.20 -12.89
C PHE A 215 -8.43 2.63 -14.15
N ARG A 216 -9.11 2.67 -15.30
CA ARG A 216 -8.56 3.15 -16.57
C ARG A 216 -8.20 4.63 -16.48
N GLU A 217 -9.12 5.45 -15.96
CA GLU A 217 -8.88 6.87 -15.71
C GLU A 217 -7.72 7.09 -14.74
N TRP A 218 -7.69 6.34 -13.63
CA TRP A 218 -6.59 6.42 -12.66
C TRP A 218 -5.25 6.16 -13.32
N GLY A 219 -5.15 5.07 -14.08
CA GLY A 219 -3.94 4.74 -14.82
C GLY A 219 -3.55 5.84 -15.81
N LEU A 220 -4.50 6.45 -16.53
CA LEU A 220 -4.21 7.51 -17.49
C LEU A 220 -3.72 8.79 -16.79
N LYS A 221 -4.37 9.21 -15.69
CA LYS A 221 -3.92 10.36 -14.89
C LYS A 221 -2.48 10.23 -14.41
N ILE A 222 -2.10 9.07 -13.89
CA ILE A 222 -0.71 8.84 -13.50
C ILE A 222 0.22 8.94 -14.72
N LYS A 223 -0.14 8.30 -15.83
CA LYS A 223 0.67 8.32 -17.07
C LYS A 223 0.90 9.75 -17.56
N ASP A 224 -0.15 10.55 -17.59
CA ASP A 224 -0.11 11.91 -18.16
C ASP A 224 0.61 12.91 -17.26
N ASN A 225 0.79 12.59 -15.96
CA ASN A 225 1.46 13.48 -15.01
C ASN A 225 2.86 12.99 -14.59
N PHE A 226 3.16 11.69 -14.59
CA PHE A 226 4.37 11.16 -13.95
C PHE A 226 5.67 11.86 -14.42
N GLU A 227 5.90 11.91 -15.72
CA GLU A 227 7.12 12.52 -16.26
C GLU A 227 7.20 14.01 -15.94
N LYS A 228 6.08 14.75 -16.00
CA LYS A 228 6.03 16.18 -15.69
C LYS A 228 6.55 16.51 -14.28
N TYR A 229 6.30 15.63 -13.30
CA TYR A 229 6.65 15.89 -11.90
C TYR A 229 7.96 15.22 -11.46
N PHE A 230 8.41 14.15 -12.13
CA PHE A 230 9.58 13.37 -11.70
C PHE A 230 10.75 13.39 -12.68
N HIS A 231 10.53 13.73 -13.95
CA HIS A 231 11.63 13.89 -14.88
C HIS A 231 12.29 15.26 -14.69
N ILE A 232 13.60 15.24 -14.52
CA ILE A 232 14.43 16.44 -14.51
C ILE A 232 15.24 16.42 -15.80
N SER A 233 14.93 17.34 -16.72
CA SER A 233 15.61 17.44 -18.01
C SER A 233 17.02 18.03 -17.87
N ASP A 234 17.89 17.70 -18.83
CA ASP A 234 19.29 18.16 -18.84
C ASP A 234 19.43 19.68 -18.97
N ASP A 235 18.40 20.39 -19.41
CA ASP A 235 18.35 21.86 -19.49
C ASP A 235 17.67 22.53 -18.28
N SER A 236 17.17 21.75 -17.32
CA SER A 236 16.50 22.30 -16.14
C SER A 236 17.45 23.05 -15.21
N ASN A 237 17.08 24.29 -14.88
CA ASN A 237 17.83 25.20 -14.02
C ASN A 237 17.17 25.40 -12.64
N ASP A 238 16.35 24.45 -12.20
CA ASP A 238 15.71 24.49 -10.88
C ASP A 238 16.76 24.47 -9.76
N GLU A 239 16.60 25.36 -8.79
CA GLU A 239 17.56 25.59 -7.68
C GLU A 239 17.75 24.36 -6.79
N LEU A 240 16.81 23.42 -6.79
CA LEU A 240 16.88 22.18 -6.02
C LEU A 240 17.70 21.09 -6.72
N ILE A 241 18.10 21.28 -7.98
CA ILE A 241 18.84 20.27 -8.74
C ILE A 241 20.32 20.29 -8.33
N ASN A 242 20.75 19.26 -7.61
CA ASN A 242 22.16 19.06 -7.29
C ASN A 242 22.88 18.32 -8.42
N ARG A 243 23.33 19.05 -9.44
CA ARG A 243 24.22 18.50 -10.49
C ARG A 243 25.64 18.39 -9.95
N ARG A 244 25.94 17.29 -9.24
CA ARG A 244 27.33 16.90 -9.05
C ARG A 244 27.84 16.41 -10.40
N LEU A 245 28.68 17.19 -11.07
CA LEU A 245 29.49 16.70 -12.17
C LEU A 245 30.29 15.50 -11.62
N ILE A 246 29.98 14.28 -12.07
CA ILE A 246 30.76 13.07 -11.81
C ILE A 246 31.79 12.92 -12.93
#